data_AF-A0A673FYW4-F1
#
_entry.id   AF-A0A673FYW4-F1
#
_cell.length_a   1.000
_cell.length_b   1.000
_cell.length_c   1.000
_cell.angle_alpha   90.00
_cell.angle_beta   90.00
_cell.angle_gamma   90.00
#
_symmetry.space_group_name_H-M   'P 1'
#
loop_
_entity.id
_entity.type
_entity.pdbx_description
1 polymer ?
#
loop_
_entity_poly.entity_id
_entity_poly.type
_entity_poly.pdbx_seq_one_letter_code
_entity_poly.pdbx_strand_id
1 'polypeptide(L)'
;MLNTTLGRLIPHAQPAQQAICKVRTEVTEVTRSMLDRSNANFLLWPPCVEVQRCSGCCNTKSLQCVPVLTHTRYLQVMKIQYVNKRPLYDKAVVSVLDHVECRCQPAPRPPQRRKSSGHKQEGRERSGKPRPKDELHRRDQLKHNQRISLEDVLSHTLLKTCIKDTVHP
;
A
#
# COMPACT_ATOMS: atom_id res chain seq x y z
N MET A 1 41.54 -27.24 5.08
CA MET A 1 40.36 -27.73 4.34
C MET A 1 39.51 -28.51 5.33
N LEU A 2 38.29 -28.20 5.78
CA LEU A 2 37.31 -27.12 5.61
C LEU A 2 36.78 -26.83 7.03
N ASN A 3 36.81 -25.57 7.47
CA ASN A 3 36.18 -25.16 8.73
C ASN A 3 34.68 -25.01 8.46
N THR A 4 33.90 -26.04 8.76
CA THR A 4 32.45 -26.01 8.58
C THR A 4 31.84 -25.46 9.87
N THR A 5 31.69 -24.14 9.95
CA THR A 5 30.77 -23.50 10.89
C THR A 5 29.36 -23.97 10.56
N LEU A 6 29.01 -25.15 11.08
CA LEU A 6 27.69 -25.73 11.05
C LEU A 6 26.74 -24.72 11.71
N GLY A 7 25.94 -24.06 10.87
CA GLY A 7 24.96 -23.07 11.30
C GLY A 7 24.17 -23.61 12.48
N ARG A 8 24.12 -22.82 13.55
CA ARG A 8 23.48 -23.15 14.82
C ARG A 8 22.03 -23.57 14.57
N LEU A 9 21.75 -24.87 14.61
CA LEU A 9 20.38 -25.39 14.54
C LEU A 9 19.63 -24.84 15.76
N ILE A 10 18.53 -24.12 15.53
CA ILE A 10 17.67 -23.60 16.60
C ILE A 10 16.95 -24.81 17.21
N PRO A 11 17.32 -25.27 18.43
CA PRO A 11 16.96 -26.62 18.90
C PRO A 11 15.47 -26.86 19.17
N HIS A 12 14.63 -25.83 19.01
CA HIS A 12 13.20 -25.85 19.33
C HIS A 12 12.34 -25.09 18.31
N ALA A 13 12.77 -25.03 17.05
CA ALA A 13 11.95 -24.43 16.00
C ALA A 13 10.67 -25.25 15.78
N GLN A 14 9.51 -24.61 15.90
CA GLN A 14 8.24 -25.26 15.57
C GLN A 14 8.07 -25.36 14.03
N PRO A 15 7.45 -26.45 13.53
CA PRO A 15 7.12 -26.55 12.12
C PRO A 15 6.26 -25.36 11.66
N ALA A 16 6.63 -24.75 10.55
CA ALA A 16 5.85 -23.67 9.96
C ALA A 16 4.50 -24.20 9.45
N GLN A 17 3.41 -23.50 9.79
CA GLN A 17 2.08 -23.83 9.29
C GLN A 17 1.76 -23.03 8.03
N GLN A 18 1.26 -23.72 7.00
CA GLN A 18 0.86 -23.04 5.77
C GLN A 18 -0.34 -22.10 6.02
N ALA A 19 -0.23 -20.86 5.53
CA ALA A 19 -1.34 -19.93 5.52
C ALA A 19 -2.36 -20.32 4.44
N ILE A 20 -3.36 -21.13 4.79
CA ILE A 20 -4.40 -21.58 3.84
C ILE A 20 -5.20 -20.38 3.28
N CYS A 21 -5.64 -20.47 2.02
CA CYS A 21 -6.55 -19.52 1.37
C CYS A 21 -7.85 -19.34 2.17
N LYS A 22 -8.04 -18.18 2.79
CA LYS A 22 -9.25 -17.83 3.55
C LYS A 22 -9.40 -16.31 3.69
N VAL A 23 -10.56 -15.88 4.17
CA VAL A 23 -10.82 -14.49 4.55
C VAL A 23 -9.99 -14.15 5.80
N ARG A 24 -9.32 -12.99 5.78
CA ARG A 24 -8.62 -12.40 6.92
C ARG A 24 -8.94 -10.91 7.00
N THR A 25 -8.89 -10.36 8.21
CA THR A 25 -8.97 -8.92 8.43
C THR A 25 -7.67 -8.25 7.97
N GLU A 26 -7.80 -7.19 7.19
CA GLU A 26 -6.73 -6.30 6.75
C GLU A 26 -7.11 -4.86 7.10
N VAL A 27 -6.12 -4.03 7.43
CA VAL A 27 -6.32 -2.59 7.63
C VAL A 27 -6.11 -1.87 6.30
N THR A 28 -7.12 -1.15 5.84
CA THR A 28 -7.04 -0.34 4.62
C THR A 28 -7.18 1.14 4.93
N GLU A 29 -6.52 1.97 4.13
CA GLU A 29 -6.59 3.42 4.25
C GLU A 29 -7.94 3.93 3.74
N VAL A 30 -8.56 4.84 4.50
CA VAL A 30 -9.76 5.56 4.05
C VAL A 30 -9.32 6.73 3.17
N THR A 31 -9.41 6.56 1.86
CA THR A 31 -8.95 7.56 0.90
C THR A 31 -10.05 8.56 0.55
N ARG A 32 -9.65 9.78 0.18
CA ARG A 32 -10.57 10.82 -0.32
C ARG A 32 -11.42 10.32 -1.50
N SER A 33 -10.81 9.53 -2.38
CA SER A 33 -11.45 8.95 -3.56
C SER A 33 -12.60 7.99 -3.27
N MET A 34 -12.74 7.50 -2.03
CA MET A 34 -13.89 6.69 -1.58
C MET A 34 -15.14 7.53 -1.36
N LEU A 35 -14.99 8.86 -1.14
CA LEU A 35 -16.10 9.80 -0.99
C LEU A 35 -16.28 10.65 -2.26
N ASP A 36 -15.22 11.37 -2.65
CA ASP A 36 -15.24 12.28 -3.80
C ASP A 36 -13.86 12.32 -4.45
N ARG A 37 -13.80 12.00 -5.75
CA ARG A 37 -12.56 12.01 -6.54
C ARG A 37 -12.19 13.41 -7.06
N SER A 38 -13.16 14.32 -7.13
CA SER A 38 -13.01 15.64 -7.73
C SER A 38 -12.54 16.71 -6.74
N ASN A 39 -12.83 16.52 -5.46
CA ASN A 39 -12.50 17.47 -4.40
C ASN A 39 -11.38 16.94 -3.50
N ALA A 40 -10.33 17.75 -3.29
CA ALA A 40 -9.21 17.41 -2.41
C ALA A 40 -9.19 18.24 -1.09
N ASN A 41 -10.16 19.11 -0.88
CA ASN A 41 -10.18 20.13 0.18
C ASN A 41 -10.81 19.62 1.50
N PHE A 42 -10.66 18.33 1.80
CA PHE A 42 -11.16 17.74 3.04
C PHE A 42 -10.26 16.60 3.52
N LEU A 43 -10.48 16.19 4.77
CA LEU A 43 -9.90 15.00 5.40
C LEU A 43 -11.03 14.07 5.86
N LEU A 44 -10.72 12.79 6.01
CA LEU A 44 -11.65 11.77 6.53
C LEU A 44 -11.08 11.16 7.82
N TRP A 45 -11.94 10.95 8.80
CA TRP A 45 -11.59 10.30 10.07
C TRP A 45 -12.59 9.19 10.42
N PRO A 46 -12.15 7.99 10.85
CA PRO A 46 -10.75 7.56 11.00
C PRO A 46 -10.02 7.42 9.65
N PRO A 47 -8.68 7.46 9.63
CA PRO A 47 -7.89 7.39 8.39
C PRO A 47 -7.68 5.95 7.89
N CYS A 48 -8.05 4.94 8.67
CA CYS A 48 -8.04 3.55 8.28
C CYS A 48 -9.19 2.78 8.91
N VAL A 49 -9.58 1.69 8.26
CA VAL A 49 -10.67 0.80 8.68
C VAL A 49 -10.29 -0.65 8.39
N GLU A 50 -10.91 -1.56 9.14
CA GLU A 50 -10.80 -2.99 8.90
C GLU A 50 -11.69 -3.44 7.73
N VAL A 51 -11.10 -4.19 6.82
CA VAL A 51 -11.78 -4.84 5.69
C VAL A 51 -11.47 -6.32 5.66
N GLN A 52 -12.38 -7.11 5.10
CA GLN A 52 -12.21 -8.54 4.94
C GLN A 52 -11.63 -8.82 3.55
N ARG A 53 -10.47 -9.47 3.49
CA ARG A 53 -9.79 -9.79 2.22
C ARG A 53 -9.34 -11.24 2.17
N CYS A 54 -9.37 -11.80 0.96
CA CYS A 54 -8.87 -13.14 0.68
C CYS A 54 -7.35 -13.10 0.65
N SER A 55 -6.72 -13.96 1.43
CA SER A 55 -5.26 -14.07 1.52
C SER A 55 -4.86 -15.53 1.78
N GLY A 56 -3.57 -15.82 1.65
CA GLY A 56 -3.01 -17.15 1.86
C GLY A 56 -2.62 -17.86 0.56
N CYS A 57 -2.25 -19.13 0.70
CA CYS A 57 -1.66 -19.96 -0.33
C CYS A 57 -2.64 -21.05 -0.80
N CYS A 58 -2.48 -21.44 -2.06
CA CYS A 58 -3.07 -22.63 -2.65
C CYS A 58 -1.99 -23.71 -2.83
N ASN A 59 -2.40 -24.96 -3.02
CA ASN A 59 -1.48 -26.11 -3.10
C ASN A 59 -0.58 -26.10 -4.35
N THR A 60 -1.01 -25.47 -5.43
CA THR A 60 -0.25 -25.40 -6.69
C THR A 60 -0.12 -23.96 -7.17
N LYS A 61 0.99 -23.67 -7.86
CA LYS A 61 1.26 -22.34 -8.46
C LYS A 61 0.30 -21.99 -9.61
N SER A 62 -0.41 -22.96 -10.16
CA SER A 62 -1.44 -22.77 -11.18
C SER A 62 -2.76 -22.24 -10.61
N LEU A 63 -2.91 -22.22 -9.27
CA LEU A 63 -4.10 -21.74 -8.59
C LEU A 63 -3.82 -20.39 -7.92
N GLN A 64 -4.83 -19.53 -7.90
CA GLN A 64 -4.84 -18.26 -7.19
C GLN A 64 -5.97 -18.24 -6.15
N CYS A 65 -5.68 -17.71 -4.96
CA CYS A 65 -6.69 -17.47 -3.93
C CYS A 65 -7.51 -16.23 -4.30
N VAL A 66 -8.80 -16.41 -4.59
CA VAL A 66 -9.68 -15.34 -5.08
C VAL A 66 -11.00 -15.32 -4.30
N PRO A 67 -11.66 -14.15 -4.16
CA PRO A 67 -13.01 -14.08 -3.61
C PRO A 67 -14.02 -14.72 -4.57
N VAL A 68 -14.93 -15.52 -4.02
CA VAL A 68 -16.09 -16.07 -4.75
C VAL A 68 -17.41 -15.41 -4.33
N LEU A 69 -17.42 -14.77 -3.16
CA LEU A 69 -18.52 -13.95 -2.68
C LEU A 69 -17.97 -12.66 -2.07
N THR A 70 -18.58 -11.53 -2.41
CA THR A 70 -18.23 -10.21 -1.87
C THR A 70 -19.45 -9.51 -1.30
N HIS A 71 -19.21 -8.57 -0.40
CA HIS A 71 -20.24 -7.73 0.19
C HIS A 71 -19.75 -6.30 0.32
N THR A 72 -20.58 -5.34 -0.07
CA THR A 72 -20.28 -3.92 0.10
C THR A 72 -20.88 -3.44 1.41
N ARG A 73 -20.04 -2.94 2.32
CA ARG A 73 -20.47 -2.27 3.55
C ARG A 73 -20.33 -0.76 3.42
N TYR A 74 -21.24 -0.04 4.05
CA TYR A 74 -21.22 1.41 4.14
C TYR A 74 -20.77 1.83 5.54
N LEU A 75 -19.77 2.71 5.60
CA LEU A 75 -19.18 3.19 6.85
C LEU A 75 -19.43 4.68 6.97
N GLN A 76 -19.93 5.11 8.12
CA GLN A 76 -20.01 6.52 8.45
C GLN A 76 -18.64 7.01 8.95
N VAL A 77 -18.12 8.04 8.31
CA VAL A 77 -16.85 8.69 8.64
C VAL A 77 -17.08 10.18 8.89
N MET A 78 -16.14 10.82 9.57
CA MET A 78 -16.15 12.27 9.79
C MET A 78 -15.37 12.96 8.67
N LYS A 79 -16.02 13.87 7.95
CA LYS A 79 -15.42 14.75 6.96
C LYS A 79 -14.99 16.05 7.65
N ILE A 80 -13.72 16.41 7.50
CA ILE A 80 -13.14 17.61 8.10
C ILE A 80 -12.74 18.57 6.98
N GLN A 81 -13.34 19.75 6.95
CA GLN A 81 -13.03 20.83 5.99
C GLN A 81 -12.44 22.02 6.74
N TYR A 82 -11.49 22.74 6.17
CA TYR A 82 -10.94 23.95 6.79
C TYR A 82 -11.44 25.19 6.07
N VAL A 83 -12.24 25.99 6.77
CA VAL A 83 -12.78 27.26 6.25
C VAL A 83 -12.35 28.37 7.22
N ASN A 84 -11.71 29.43 6.71
CA ASN A 84 -11.22 30.55 7.52
C ASN A 84 -10.35 30.11 8.72
N LYS A 85 -9.44 29.14 8.49
CA LYS A 85 -8.57 28.51 9.51
C LYS A 85 -9.31 27.77 10.64
N ARG A 86 -10.61 27.50 10.49
CA ARG A 86 -11.41 26.73 11.45
C ARG A 86 -11.84 25.39 10.84
N PRO A 87 -11.76 24.28 11.58
CA PRO A 87 -12.28 23.01 11.10
C PRO A 87 -13.81 22.99 11.16
N LEU A 88 -14.43 22.53 10.09
CA LEU A 88 -15.84 22.19 9.97
C LEU A 88 -15.95 20.67 9.89
N TYR A 89 -16.84 20.11 10.70
CA TYR A 89 -17.04 18.67 10.84
C TYR A 89 -18.40 18.26 10.30
N ASP A 90 -18.40 17.39 9.30
CA ASP A 90 -19.61 16.81 8.71
C ASP A 90 -19.56 15.28 8.79
N LYS A 91 -20.72 14.64 8.68
CA LYS A 91 -20.80 13.19 8.47
C LYS A 91 -20.75 12.89 6.98
N ALA A 92 -19.99 11.85 6.62
CA ALA A 92 -19.95 11.32 5.27
C ALA A 92 -20.05 9.80 5.30
N VAL A 93 -20.47 9.21 4.17
CA VAL A 93 -20.56 7.76 4.02
C VAL A 93 -19.57 7.33 2.95
N VAL A 94 -18.71 6.38 3.29
CA VAL A 94 -17.80 5.70 2.35
C VAL A 94 -18.21 4.25 2.21
N SER A 95 -17.84 3.63 1.09
CA SER A 95 -18.09 2.20 0.86
C SER A 95 -16.78 1.41 0.91
N VAL A 96 -16.85 0.22 1.51
CA VAL A 96 -15.76 -0.77 1.49
C VAL A 96 -16.27 -2.07 0.88
N LEU A 97 -15.39 -2.75 0.13
CA LEU A 97 -15.67 -4.06 -0.43
C LEU A 97 -14.99 -5.14 0.42
N ASP A 98 -15.81 -6.00 0.99
CA ASP A 98 -15.37 -7.15 1.77
C ASP A 98 -15.50 -8.44 0.98
N HIS A 99 -14.54 -9.33 1.20
CA HIS A 99 -14.60 -10.71 0.72
C HIS A 99 -15.28 -11.56 1.80
N VAL A 100 -16.31 -12.31 1.41
CA VAL A 100 -17.11 -13.15 2.31
C VAL A 100 -16.70 -14.62 2.21
N GLU A 101 -16.36 -15.08 1.01
CA GLU A 101 -15.88 -16.46 0.76
C GLU A 101 -14.71 -16.44 -0.23
N CYS A 102 -13.71 -17.30 0.00
CA CYS A 102 -12.51 -17.43 -0.82
C CYS A 102 -12.37 -18.87 -1.34
N ARG A 103 -11.89 -19.03 -2.59
CA ARG A 103 -11.51 -20.34 -3.13
C ARG A 103 -10.24 -20.25 -3.97
N CYS A 104 -9.56 -21.38 -4.12
CA CYS A 104 -8.45 -21.54 -5.06
C CYS A 104 -9.02 -21.84 -6.45
N GLN A 105 -8.78 -20.95 -7.42
CA GLN A 105 -9.22 -21.10 -8.81
C GLN A 105 -8.02 -21.08 -9.77
N PRO A 106 -8.10 -21.72 -10.95
CA PRO A 106 -7.05 -21.63 -11.97
C PRO A 106 -6.73 -20.18 -12.31
N ALA A 107 -5.44 -19.82 -12.25
CA ALA A 107 -5.00 -18.49 -12.63
C ALA A 107 -5.35 -18.22 -14.11
N PRO A 108 -5.79 -16.99 -14.47
CA PRO A 108 -5.99 -16.62 -15.86
C PRO A 108 -4.71 -16.91 -16.65
N ARG A 109 -4.83 -17.63 -17.78
CA ARG A 109 -3.65 -17.87 -18.64
C ARG A 109 -3.17 -16.52 -19.16
N PRO A 110 -1.88 -16.18 -19.03
CA PRO A 110 -1.36 -14.99 -19.68
C PRO A 110 -1.66 -15.09 -21.18
N PRO A 111 -2.08 -14.00 -21.84
CA PRO A 111 -2.23 -13.99 -23.28
C PRO A 111 -0.88 -14.39 -23.90
N GLN A 112 -0.89 -15.42 -24.75
CA GLN A 112 0.31 -15.88 -25.43
C GLN A 112 0.88 -14.71 -26.24
N ARG A 113 2.05 -14.20 -25.81
CA ARG A 113 2.83 -13.25 -26.61
C ARG A 113 3.12 -13.93 -27.95
N ARG A 114 2.48 -13.48 -29.03
CA ARG A 114 2.91 -13.81 -30.38
C ARG A 114 4.35 -13.30 -30.53
N LYS A 115 5.30 -14.22 -30.71
CA LYS A 115 6.69 -13.87 -31.03
C LYS A 115 6.69 -13.22 -32.42
N SER A 116 6.72 -11.90 -32.49
CA SER A 116 7.13 -11.20 -33.71
C SER A 116 8.65 -11.23 -33.78
N SER A 117 9.16 -11.96 -34.76
CA SER A 117 10.56 -12.04 -35.13
C SER A 117 11.06 -10.72 -35.73
N GLY A 118 12.16 -10.20 -35.17
CA GLY A 118 13.15 -9.38 -35.86
C GLY A 118 12.90 -7.86 -35.94
N HIS A 119 13.73 -7.08 -35.26
CA HIS A 119 14.82 -6.36 -35.93
C HIS A 119 15.85 -5.86 -34.90
N LYS A 120 17.11 -6.13 -35.22
CA LYS A 120 18.33 -5.85 -34.46
C LYS A 120 18.76 -4.42 -34.80
N GLN A 121 18.90 -3.53 -33.83
CA GLN A 121 19.71 -2.32 -34.01
C GLN A 121 20.60 -2.07 -32.79
N GLU A 122 21.86 -1.90 -33.14
CA GLU A 122 23.07 -1.76 -32.35
C GLU A 122 23.22 -0.30 -31.87
N GLY A 123 23.73 -0.07 -30.67
CA GLY A 123 23.78 1.27 -30.09
C GLY A 123 24.79 1.45 -28.95
N ARG A 124 26.07 1.43 -29.32
CA ARG A 124 27.24 2.16 -28.75
C ARG A 124 27.31 2.41 -27.23
N GLU A 125 28.34 1.83 -26.62
CA GLU A 125 28.99 2.32 -25.40
C GLU A 125 29.36 3.81 -25.48
N ARG A 126 29.07 4.56 -24.41
CA ARG A 126 29.84 5.75 -24.04
C ARG A 126 30.06 5.81 -22.54
N SER A 127 31.34 5.69 -22.18
CA SER A 127 31.92 5.95 -20.87
C SER A 127 31.79 7.43 -20.50
N GLY A 128 31.41 7.74 -19.25
CA GLY A 128 31.29 9.10 -18.73
C GLY A 128 31.48 9.16 -17.22
N LYS A 129 32.54 9.86 -16.78
CA LYS A 129 32.99 10.10 -15.40
C LYS A 129 31.93 10.73 -14.48
N PRO A 130 32.01 10.51 -13.14
CA PRO A 130 31.11 11.12 -12.16
C PRO A 130 31.39 12.62 -11.97
N ARG A 131 30.33 13.43 -11.81
CA ARG A 131 30.42 14.85 -11.46
C ARG A 131 30.20 15.08 -9.95
N PRO A 132 30.85 16.10 -9.34
CA PRO A 132 30.85 16.30 -7.90
C PRO A 132 29.49 16.81 -7.38
N LYS A 133 29.11 16.30 -6.21
CA LYS A 133 28.10 16.90 -5.32
C LYS A 133 28.68 18.21 -4.81
N ASP A 134 28.05 19.34 -5.11
CA ASP A 134 28.00 20.56 -4.28
C ASP A 134 27.47 21.73 -5.10
N GLU A 135 26.15 21.78 -5.35
CA GLU A 135 25.45 23.05 -5.67
C GLU A 135 23.91 22.92 -5.64
N LEU A 136 23.34 22.26 -4.63
CA LEU A 136 21.88 22.26 -4.41
C LEU A 136 21.44 22.87 -3.07
N HIS A 137 22.36 23.52 -2.34
CA HIS A 137 22.05 24.12 -1.03
C HIS A 137 21.65 25.60 -1.09
N ARG A 138 21.09 26.08 -2.21
CA ARG A 138 20.60 27.47 -2.32
C ARG A 138 19.10 27.60 -2.57
N ARG A 139 18.38 26.49 -2.76
CA ARG A 139 16.92 26.49 -3.02
C ARG A 139 16.06 26.07 -1.82
N ASP A 140 16.68 25.78 -0.68
CA ASP A 140 16.00 25.32 0.54
C ASP A 140 15.60 26.43 1.52
N GLN A 141 16.14 27.64 1.41
CA GLN A 141 15.98 28.65 2.49
C GLN A 141 14.83 29.65 2.32
N LEU A 142 14.02 29.59 1.26
CA LEU A 142 12.89 30.53 1.05
C LEU A 142 11.50 29.87 1.04
N LYS A 143 11.41 28.55 1.21
CA LYS A 143 10.11 27.82 1.29
C LYS A 143 9.76 27.31 2.69
N HIS A 144 10.58 27.57 3.69
CA HIS A 144 10.37 27.05 5.04
C HIS A 144 9.45 27.91 5.92
N ASN A 145 9.05 29.11 5.49
CA ASN A 145 8.30 30.04 6.36
C ASN A 145 6.78 30.16 6.09
N GLN A 146 6.20 29.26 5.28
CA GLN A 146 4.73 29.21 5.09
C GLN A 146 4.13 27.81 5.32
N ARG A 147 4.93 26.80 5.65
CA ARG A 147 4.46 25.42 5.83
C ARG A 147 4.19 25.02 7.28
N ILE A 148 4.72 25.77 8.24
CA ILE A 148 4.72 25.40 9.66
C ILE A 148 3.32 25.56 10.29
N SER A 149 2.46 26.45 9.78
CA SER A 149 1.18 26.74 10.44
C SER A 149 0.03 25.76 10.13
N LEU A 150 0.10 24.97 9.05
CA LEU A 150 -0.98 24.05 8.68
C LEU A 150 -0.74 22.62 9.18
N GLU A 151 0.53 22.21 9.22
CA GLU A 151 0.92 20.89 9.70
C GLU A 151 0.89 20.84 11.25
N ASP A 152 1.25 21.90 11.97
CA ASP A 152 1.26 21.87 13.46
C ASP A 152 -0.13 21.81 14.11
N VAL A 153 -1.18 22.34 13.48
CA VAL A 153 -2.57 22.22 13.97
C VAL A 153 -3.12 20.81 13.72
N LEU A 154 -2.60 20.12 12.70
CA LEU A 154 -2.93 18.73 12.37
C LEU A 154 -2.27 17.72 13.33
N SER A 155 -1.12 18.09 13.91
CA SER A 155 -0.23 17.15 14.62
C SER A 155 -0.70 16.70 16.01
N HIS A 156 -1.45 17.50 16.77
CA HIS A 156 -1.52 17.25 18.23
C HIS A 156 -2.73 16.47 18.75
N THR A 157 -3.78 16.17 17.97
CA THR A 157 -4.91 15.34 18.48
C THR A 157 -5.68 14.50 17.46
N LEU A 158 -5.49 14.67 16.13
CA LEU A 158 -6.40 14.09 15.12
C LEU A 158 -5.75 13.41 13.91
N LEU A 159 -4.43 13.18 13.87
CA LEU A 159 -3.79 12.44 12.78
C LEU A 159 -2.91 11.29 13.31
N LYS A 160 -3.55 10.24 13.83
CA LYS A 160 -2.93 8.92 13.70
C LYS A 160 -2.92 8.61 12.21
N THR A 161 -1.78 8.66 11.54
CA THR A 161 -1.69 8.21 10.15
C THR A 161 -2.04 6.72 10.07
N CYS A 162 -2.62 6.27 8.96
CA CYS A 162 -2.72 4.84 8.72
C CYS A 162 -1.30 4.28 8.63
N ILE A 163 -0.83 3.63 9.70
CA ILE A 163 0.44 2.89 9.67
C ILE A 163 0.18 1.71 8.75
N LYS A 164 0.64 1.80 7.51
CA LYS A 164 0.73 0.64 6.64
C LYS A 164 1.85 -0.19 7.22
N ASP A 165 1.54 -1.35 7.78
CA ASP A 165 2.55 -2.33 8.17
C ASP A 165 3.37 -2.63 6.91
N THR A 166 4.50 -1.95 6.79
CA THR A 166 5.39 -2.13 5.66
C THR A 166 6.21 -3.34 6.05
N VAL A 167 5.66 -4.53 5.81
CA VAL A 167 6.41 -5.78 5.92
C VAL A 167 7.45 -5.74 4.80
N HIS A 168 8.60 -5.14 5.10
CA HIS A 168 9.78 -5.24 4.26
C HIS A 168 10.36 -6.65 4.39
N PRO A 169 10.82 -7.27 3.29
CA PRO A 169 11.44 -8.59 3.30
C PRO A 169 12.78 -8.61 4.03
#